data_AF-A0A6I5RCH2-F1
#
_entry.id   AF-A0A6I5RCH2-F1
#
_cell.length_a   1.000
_cell.length_b   1.000
_cell.length_c   1.000
_cell.angle_alpha   90.00
_cell.angle_beta   90.00
_cell.angle_gamma   90.00
#
_symmetry.space_group_name_H-M   'P 1'
#
loop_
_entity.id
_entity.type
_entity.pdbx_description
1 polymer ?
#
loop_
_entity_poly.entity_id
_entity_poly.type
_entity_poly.pdbx_seq_one_letter_code
_entity_poly.pdbx_strand_id
1 'polypeptide(L)' 'MPLERRLSRAIFLETEVVELRQMCLTPGRVFEPGKYIAGELPDIAFEMGLVEKLPPVRGQSQEVGEPSARPPQDENA' A
#
# COMPACT_ATOMS: atom_id res chain seq x y z
N MET A 1 -0.28 -0.33 25.69
CA MET A 1 0.21 -0.13 24.30
C MET A 1 -0.80 -0.79 23.38
N PRO A 2 -1.36 -0.08 22.38
CA PRO A 2 -2.37 -0.65 21.51
C PRO A 2 -1.73 -1.79 20.71
N LEU A 3 -2.41 -2.92 20.69
CA LEU A 3 -2.01 -4.10 19.92
C LEU A 3 -2.08 -3.70 18.43
N GLU A 4 -0.98 -3.21 17.86
CA GLU A 4 -0.87 -2.99 16.42
C GLU A 4 -1.26 -4.31 15.75
N ARG A 5 -2.38 -4.29 15.03
CA ARG A 5 -3.00 -5.50 14.46
C ARG A 5 -2.09 -5.97 13.33
N ARG A 6 -1.07 -6.75 13.66
CA ARG A 6 -0.22 -7.44 12.68
C ARG A 6 -1.12 -8.36 11.88
N LEU A 7 -1.34 -8.01 10.62
CA LEU A 7 -2.07 -8.85 9.69
C LEU A 7 -1.04 -9.78 9.04
N SER A 8 -1.22 -11.10 9.13
CA SER A 8 -0.35 -12.04 8.43
C SER A 8 -0.69 -12.05 6.95
N ARG A 9 0.30 -12.10 6.04
CA ARG A 9 0.02 -12.17 4.58
C ARG A 9 -0.92 -13.31 4.20
N ALA A 10 -0.87 -14.42 4.95
CA ALA A 10 -1.73 -15.59 4.74
C ALA A 10 -3.25 -15.34 4.82
N ILE A 11 -3.71 -14.21 5.36
CA ILE A 11 -5.15 -13.87 5.40
C ILE A 11 -5.64 -13.15 4.14
N PHE A 12 -4.73 -12.75 3.26
CA PHE A 12 -5.01 -12.04 2.01
C PHE A 12 -4.88 -13.01 0.83
N LEU A 13 -5.73 -12.84 -0.18
CA LEU A 13 -5.52 -13.52 -1.46
C LEU A 13 -4.37 -12.84 -2.20
N GLU A 14 -3.62 -13.59 -3.01
CA GLU A 14 -2.51 -13.03 -3.81
C GLU A 14 -2.98 -11.89 -4.74
N THR A 15 -4.23 -11.93 -5.18
CA THR A 15 -4.86 -10.92 -6.03
C THR A 15 -5.67 -9.87 -5.25
N GLU A 16 -5.68 -9.92 -3.91
CA GLU A 16 -6.46 -8.98 -3.08
C GLU A 16 -5.80 -7.60 -3.07
N VAL A 17 -6.60 -6.53 -3.20
CA VAL A 17 -6.11 -5.16 -3.10
C VAL A 17 -6.06 -4.75 -1.63
N VAL A 18 -4.91 -4.27 -1.21
CA VAL A 18 -4.62 -3.81 0.16
C VAL A 18 -4.07 -2.39 0.15
N GLU A 19 -4.19 -1.68 1.27
CA GLU A 19 -3.61 -0.35 1.42
C GLU A 19 -2.35 -0.43 2.29
N LEU A 20 -1.20 -0.04 1.73
CA LEU A 20 0.02 0.23 2.45
C LEU A 20 -0.08 1.62 3.08
N ARG A 21 -0.14 1.70 4.40
CA ARG A 21 -0.32 2.93 5.18
C ARG A 21 0.97 3.70 5.41
N GLN A 22 2.10 3.01 5.35
CA GLN A 22 3.41 3.52 5.71
C GLN A 22 4.46 3.06 4.70
N MET A 23 5.48 3.87 4.46
CA MET A 23 6.56 3.53 3.55
C MET A 23 7.23 2.21 3.97
N CYS A 24 7.37 1.28 3.03
CA CYS A 24 8.07 0.02 3.25
C CYS A 24 9.40 0.04 2.49
N LEU A 25 10.49 0.07 3.26
CA LEU A 25 11.85 0.01 2.74
C LEU A 25 12.28 -1.45 2.66
N THR A 26 12.59 -1.93 1.46
CA THR A 26 13.17 -3.27 1.26
C THR A 26 14.55 -3.16 0.63
N PRO A 27 15.41 -4.20 0.74
CA PRO A 27 16.74 -4.19 0.13
C PRO A 27 16.77 -3.97 -1.38
N GLY A 28 15.67 -4.23 -2.11
CA GLY A 28 15.61 -4.10 -3.57
C GLY A 28 14.61 -3.06 -4.10
N ARG A 29 13.73 -2.54 -3.26
CA ARG A 29 12.67 -1.60 -3.67
C ARG A 29 12.14 -0.80 -2.48
N VAL A 30 11.72 0.43 -2.74
CA VAL A 30 10.93 1.21 -1.79
C VAL A 30 9.48 1.22 -2.25
N PHE A 31 8.56 0.96 -1.33
CA PHE A 31 7.13 1.03 -1.57
C PHE A 31 6.56 2.22 -0.81
N GLU A 32 5.97 3.16 -1.55
CA GLU A 32 5.31 4.33 -0.96
C GLU A 32 3.90 3.97 -0.48
N PRO A 33 3.33 4.70 0.50
CA PRO A 33 1.96 4.49 0.93
C PRO A 33 0.97 4.57 -0.25
N GLY A 34 0.05 3.61 -0.33
CA GLY A 34 -0.87 3.50 -1.47
C GLY A 34 -1.55 2.14 -1.57
N LYS A 35 -2.29 1.92 -2.66
CA LYS A 35 -3.00 0.65 -2.92
C LYS A 35 -2.12 -0.28 -3.74
N TYR A 36 -2.03 -1.53 -3.31
CA TYR A 36 -1.24 -2.56 -3.96
C TYR A 36 -2.01 -3.87 -4.02
N ILE A 37 -1.62 -4.73 -4.96
CA ILE A 37 -2.00 -6.15 -4.92
C ILE A 37 -1.16 -6.82 -3.82
N ALA A 38 -1.79 -7.60 -2.95
CA ALA A 38 -1.12 -8.22 -1.81
C ALA A 38 0.03 -9.15 -2.23
N GLY A 39 -0.08 -9.77 -3.41
CA GLY A 39 0.99 -10.55 -4.04
C GLY A 39 2.24 -9.73 -4.40
N GLU A 40 2.09 -8.43 -4.69
CA GLU A 40 3.18 -7.54 -5.08
C GLU A 40 3.96 -6.95 -3.90
N LEU A 41 3.38 -6.97 -2.70
CA LEU A 41 4.03 -6.50 -1.48
C LEU A 41 4.85 -7.61 -0.81
N PRO A 42 5.99 -7.28 -0.19
CA PRO A 42 6.79 -8.24 0.56
C PRO A 42 6.08 -8.64 1.86
N ASP A 43 6.31 -9.87 2.32
CA ASP A 43 5.72 -10.39 3.57
C ASP A 43 5.99 -9.47 4.78
N ILE A 44 7.17 -8.85 4.82
CA ILE A 44 7.57 -7.95 5.91
C ILE A 44 6.63 -6.75 6.07
N ALA A 45 5.98 -6.26 4.99
CA ALA A 45 5.00 -5.17 5.08
C ALA A 45 3.77 -5.57 5.90
N PHE A 46 3.38 -6.85 5.83
CA PHE A 46 2.27 -7.42 6.57
C PHE A 46 2.69 -7.74 8.01
N GLU A 47 3.86 -8.35 8.20
CA GLU A 47 4.40 -8.67 9.53
C GLU A 47 4.62 -7.41 10.40
N MET A 48 5.06 -6.32 9.78
CA MET A 48 5.20 -5.01 10.42
C MET A 48 3.88 -4.27 10.62
N GLY A 49 2.75 -4.80 10.14
CA GLY A 49 1.43 -4.17 10.26
C GLY A 49 1.30 -2.86 9.47
N LEU A 50 2.09 -2.68 8.40
CA LEU A 50 2.04 -1.49 7.55
C LEU A 50 0.86 -1.53 6.57
N VAL A 51 0.22 -2.69 6.43
CA VAL A 51 -0.85 -2.95 5.46
C VAL A 51 -2.19 -3.05 6.18
N GLU A 52 -3.21 -2.40 5.62
CA GLU A 52 -4.61 -2.52 6.03
C GLU A 52 -5.45 -3.24 4.96
N LYS A 53 -6.40 -4.05 5.42
CA LYS A 53 -7.38 -4.72 4.56
C LYS A 53 -8.46 -3.71 4.17
N LEU A 54 -8.60 -3.48 2.88
CA LEU A 54 -9.69 -2.67 2.36
C LEU A 54 -11.01 -3.45 2.42
N PRO A 55 -12.15 -2.78 2.69
CA PRO A 55 -13.45 -3.43 2.58
C PRO A 55 -13.64 -3.93 1.15
N PRO A 56 -14.31 -5.08 0.94
CA PRO A 56 -14.63 -5.54 -0.41
C PRO A 56 -15.44 -4.44 -1.09
N VAL A 57 -14.88 -3.83 -2.13
CA VAL A 57 -15.53 -2.78 -2.91
C VAL A 57 -16.78 -3.34 -3.57
N ARG A 58 -17.92 -3.21 -2.90
CA ARG A 58 -19.24 -3.44 -3.49
C ARG A 58 -19.57 -2.23 -4.35
N GLY A 59 -19.14 -2.29 -5.61
CA GLY A 59 -19.62 -1.43 -6.68
C GLY A 59 -18.98 -0.04 -6.74
N GLN A 60 -17.90 0.08 -7.52
CA GLN A 60 -17.77 1.04 -8.62
C GLN A 60 -16.35 0.93 -9.19
N SER A 61 -16.28 0.57 -10.47
CA SER A 61 -15.08 0.69 -11.29
C SER A 61 -14.69 2.16 -11.35
N GLN A 62 -13.51 2.55 -10.86
CA GLN A 62 -12.88 3.79 -11.32
C GLN A 62 -11.37 3.79 -11.05
N GLU A 63 -10.65 3.71 -12.16
CA GLU A 63 -9.41 4.45 -12.47
C GLU A 63 -8.28 4.40 -11.42
N VAL A 64 -7.30 3.53 -11.68
CA VAL A 64 -5.95 3.61 -11.09
C VAL A 64 -5.30 4.87 -11.66
N GLY A 65 -5.36 5.97 -10.91
CA GLY A 65 -4.62 7.19 -11.22
C GLY A 65 -3.11 6.90 -11.22
N GLU A 66 -2.45 7.29 -12.31
CA GLU A 66 -1.01 7.30 -12.48
C GLU A 66 -0.30 7.91 -11.25
N PRO A 67 0.88 7.37 -10.84
CA PRO A 67 1.69 8.00 -9.81
C PRO A 67 2.14 9.35 -10.36
N SER A 68 1.59 10.42 -9.80
CA SER A 68 1.90 11.79 -10.16
C SER A 68 3.37 12.08 -9.79
N ALA A 69 4.25 11.84 -10.74
CA ALA A 69 5.63 12.26 -10.68
C ALA A 69 5.70 13.78 -10.88
N ARG A 70 6.33 14.43 -9.90
CA ARG A 70 6.96 15.77 -9.90
C ARG A 70 6.15 16.90 -9.22
N PRO A 71 6.69 17.57 -8.19
CA PRO A 71 6.16 18.87 -7.76
C PRO A 71 6.50 19.94 -8.82
N PRO A 72 5.58 20.86 -9.16
CA PRO A 72 5.95 22.07 -9.89
C PRO A 72 6.77 22.98 -8.96
N GLN A 73 8.05 23.16 -9.30
CA GLN A 73 8.89 24.22 -8.76
C GLN A 73 8.45 25.53 -9.39
N ASP A 74 7.74 26.35 -8.64
CA ASP A 74 7.48 27.75 -9.00
C ASP A 74 8.56 28.62 -8.33
N GLU A 75 9.67 28.84 -9.05
CA GLU A 75 10.67 29.88 -8.75
C GLU A 75 10.74 30.82 -9.95
N ASN A 76 9.87 31.84 -9.99
CA ASN A 76 10.20 33.17 -10.53
C ASN A 76 9.09 34.20 -10.28
N ALA A 77 9.35 35.15 -9.38
CA ALA A 77 8.90 36.54 -9.48
C ALA A 77 9.86 37.45 -8.70
#